data_AF-A0A1E5VA76-F1
#
_entry.id   AF-A0A1E5VA76-F1
#
_cell.length_a   1.000
_cell.length_b   1.000
_cell.length_c   1.000
_cell.angle_alpha   90.00
_cell.angle_beta   90.00
_cell.angle_gamma   90.00
#
_symmetry.space_group_name_H-M   'P 1'
#
loop_
_entity.id
_entity.type
_entity.pdbx_description
1 polymer ?
#
loop_
_entity_poly.entity_id
_entity_poly.type
_entity_poly.pdbx_seq_one_letter_code
_entity_poly.pdbx_strand_id
1 'polypeptide(L)'
;LHDPPSRTRKTRSQKVSQRGPSYNRAEDKALCSTYLNVSHDPIFGANQTSATFWERISQYFHDNNSFPTQRSIDSLQHWWGSISRDTSRFCSFKAEQDRHRESGKTEDDQVT
;
A
#
# COMPACT_ATOMS: atom_id res chain seq x y z
N LEU A 1 -25.29 -63.45 12.67
CA LEU A 1 -24.55 -62.60 11.72
C LEU A 1 -24.79 -61.16 12.17
N HIS A 2 -23.84 -60.54 12.88
CA HIS A 2 -24.00 -59.21 13.46
C HIS A 2 -23.02 -58.28 12.74
N ASP A 3 -23.53 -57.34 11.96
CA ASP A 3 -22.69 -56.39 11.22
C ASP A 3 -21.94 -55.44 12.18
N PRO A 4 -20.71 -55.02 11.83
CA PRO A 4 -19.94 -54.08 12.65
C PRO A 4 -20.43 -52.63 12.42
N PRO A 5 -20.30 -51.74 13.43
CA PRO A 5 -20.76 -50.36 13.31
C PRO A 5 -19.87 -49.55 12.35
N SER A 6 -20.53 -48.87 11.40
CA SER A 6 -19.88 -47.96 10.46
C SER A 6 -19.23 -46.78 11.18
N ARG A 7 -17.90 -46.69 11.10
CA ARG A 7 -17.10 -45.60 11.65
C ARG A 7 -17.28 -44.34 10.80
N THR A 8 -18.15 -43.44 11.23
CA THR A 8 -18.30 -42.11 10.60
C THR A 8 -17.03 -41.29 10.81
N ARG A 9 -16.31 -41.04 9.71
CA ARG A 9 -15.09 -40.23 9.70
C ARG A 9 -15.50 -38.76 9.82
N LYS A 10 -15.35 -38.16 11.00
CA LYS A 10 -15.51 -36.70 11.20
C LYS A 10 -14.46 -35.97 10.34
N THR A 11 -14.88 -35.42 9.21
CA THR A 11 -14.05 -34.52 8.41
C THR A 11 -13.90 -33.20 9.15
N ARG A 12 -12.70 -32.92 9.64
CA ARG A 12 -12.35 -31.62 10.25
C ARG A 12 -12.36 -30.58 9.12
N SER A 13 -13.40 -29.76 9.05
CA SER A 13 -13.46 -28.65 8.09
C SER A 13 -12.32 -27.67 8.41
N GLN A 14 -11.30 -27.62 7.56
CA GLN A 14 -10.28 -26.59 7.62
C GLN A 14 -10.92 -25.28 7.18
N LYS A 15 -10.98 -24.29 8.08
CA LYS A 15 -11.38 -22.92 7.72
C LYS A 15 -10.31 -22.35 6.78
N VAL A 16 -10.63 -22.30 5.48
CA VAL A 16 -9.85 -21.52 4.51
C VAL A 16 -9.90 -20.06 4.95
N SER A 17 -8.75 -19.44 5.15
CA SER A 17 -8.69 -18.01 5.48
C SER A 17 -9.19 -17.20 4.27
N GLN A 18 -10.28 -16.47 4.47
CA GLN A 18 -10.81 -15.58 3.44
C GLN A 18 -9.90 -14.35 3.37
N ARG A 19 -9.42 -14.02 2.16
CA ARG A 19 -8.68 -12.77 1.92
C ARG A 19 -9.65 -11.59 2.07
N GLY A 20 -9.20 -10.53 2.73
CA GLY A 20 -9.97 -9.30 2.84
C GLY A 20 -10.21 -8.64 1.47
N PRO A 21 -11.18 -7.70 1.37
CA PRO A 21 -11.47 -6.97 0.14
C PRO A 21 -10.22 -6.28 -0.42
N SER A 22 -10.10 -6.18 -1.75
CA SER A 22 -9.02 -5.42 -2.39
C SER A 22 -9.16 -3.92 -2.10
N TYR A 23 -8.05 -3.19 -2.22
CA TYR A 23 -8.05 -1.72 -2.18
C TYR A 23 -8.58 -1.15 -3.49
N ASN A 24 -9.20 0.02 -3.40
CA ASN A 24 -9.69 0.77 -4.56
C ASN A 24 -9.00 2.13 -4.71
N ARG A 25 -9.21 2.80 -5.85
CA ARG A 25 -8.57 4.08 -6.16
C ARG A 25 -8.87 5.20 -5.16
N ALA A 26 -10.04 5.20 -4.52
CA ALA A 26 -10.36 6.19 -3.49
C ALA A 26 -9.58 5.92 -2.21
N GLU A 27 -9.44 4.64 -1.82
CA GLU A 27 -8.58 4.24 -0.69
C GLU A 27 -7.11 4.57 -0.96
N ASP A 28 -6.61 4.37 -2.19
CA ASP A 28 -5.24 4.73 -2.56
C ASP A 28 -4.98 6.22 -2.34
N LYS A 29 -5.88 7.07 -2.84
CA LYS A 29 -5.78 8.54 -2.68
C LYS A 29 -5.83 8.95 -1.22
N ALA A 30 -6.73 8.35 -0.45
CA ALA A 30 -6.87 8.62 0.98
C ALA A 30 -5.60 8.22 1.74
N LEU A 31 -5.00 7.07 1.41
CA LEU A 31 -3.77 6.60 2.04
C LEU A 31 -2.59 7.50 1.69
N CYS A 32 -2.43 7.91 0.42
CA CYS A 32 -1.40 8.87 0.02
C CYS A 32 -1.53 10.21 0.75
N SER A 33 -2.75 10.74 0.81
CA SER A 33 -3.01 12.02 1.48
C SER A 33 -2.73 11.93 2.98
N THR A 34 -3.17 10.85 3.61
CA THR A 34 -2.92 10.59 5.03
C THR A 34 -1.43 10.47 5.32
N TYR A 35 -0.71 9.68 4.52
CA TYR A 35 0.73 9.50 4.69
C TYR A 35 1.47 10.83 4.58
N LEU A 36 1.15 11.65 3.57
CA LEU A 36 1.76 12.96 3.37
C LEU A 36 1.49 13.89 4.56
N ASN A 37 0.24 13.97 5.01
CA ASN A 37 -0.15 14.81 6.14
C ASN A 37 0.61 14.42 7.42
N VAL A 38 0.71 13.12 7.71
CA VAL A 38 1.44 12.64 8.89
C VAL A 38 2.96 12.80 8.71
N SER A 39 3.50 12.64 7.50
CA SER A 39 4.95 12.79 7.27
C SER A 39 5.45 14.23 7.38
N HIS A 40 4.59 15.23 7.15
CA HIS A 40 4.95 16.64 7.14
C HIS A 40 4.65 17.38 8.45
N ASP A 41 3.98 16.72 9.41
CA ASP A 41 3.61 17.38 10.65
C ASP A 41 4.83 17.54 11.57
N PRO A 42 5.21 18.79 11.90
CA PRO A 42 6.43 19.13 12.62
C PRO A 42 6.42 18.67 14.08
N ILE A 43 5.26 18.29 14.63
CA ILE A 43 5.13 17.72 15.97
C ILE A 43 5.84 16.35 16.05
N PHE A 44 6.09 15.71 14.90
CA PHE A 44 6.61 14.35 14.81
C PHE A 44 8.13 14.26 14.66
N GLY A 45 8.85 15.12 15.39
CA GLY A 45 10.32 15.17 15.42
C GLY A 45 11.02 13.81 15.55
N ALA A 46 12.30 13.78 15.19
CA ALA A 46 13.17 12.64 14.83
C ALA A 46 13.20 11.35 15.70
N ASN A 47 12.39 11.24 16.76
CA ASN A 47 12.40 10.16 17.75
C ASN A 47 11.10 9.31 17.80
N GLN A 48 10.33 9.23 16.72
CA GLN A 48 9.20 8.29 16.66
C GLN A 48 9.61 6.90 16.21
N THR A 49 9.04 5.89 16.87
CA THR A 49 9.11 4.51 16.39
C THR A 49 8.21 4.33 15.17
N SER A 50 8.59 3.43 14.27
CA SER A 50 7.77 3.04 13.11
C SER A 50 6.33 2.66 13.51
N ALA A 51 6.17 1.94 14.64
CA ALA A 51 4.86 1.54 15.14
C ALA A 51 3.95 2.75 15.42
N THR A 52 4.45 3.74 16.16
CA THR A 52 3.66 4.94 16.52
C THR A 52 3.33 5.80 15.30
N PHE A 53 4.21 5.82 14.29
CA PHE A 53 3.93 6.51 13.03
C PHE A 53 2.75 5.86 12.29
N TRP A 54 2.74 4.53 12.20
CA TRP A 54 1.67 3.79 11.53
C TRP A 54 0.35 3.75 12.30
N GLU A 55 0.39 3.77 13.63
CA GLU A 55 -0.81 3.97 14.46
C GLU A 55 -1.51 5.29 14.11
N ARG A 56 -0.75 6.38 13.97
CA ARG A 56 -1.30 7.69 13.59
C ARG A 56 -1.85 7.69 12.17
N ILE A 57 -1.14 7.07 11.22
CA ILE A 57 -1.65 6.91 9.85
C ILE A 57 -2.99 6.16 9.88
N SER A 58 -3.09 5.07 10.63
CA SER A 58 -4.34 4.31 10.73
C SER A 58 -5.45 5.17 11.32
N GLN A 59 -5.18 5.86 12.43
CA GLN A 59 -6.15 6.75 13.08
C GLN A 59 -6.63 7.84 12.12
N TYR A 60 -5.71 8.57 11.50
CA TYR A 60 -6.05 9.64 10.56
C TYR A 60 -6.81 9.10 9.34
N PHE A 61 -6.42 7.94 8.81
CA PHE A 61 -7.09 7.32 7.68
C PHE A 61 -8.55 6.97 8.01
N HIS A 62 -8.81 6.40 9.19
CA HIS A 62 -10.17 6.03 9.61
C HIS A 62 -11.02 7.24 10.05
N ASP A 63 -10.43 8.27 10.63
CA ASP A 63 -11.16 9.46 11.08
C ASP A 63 -11.57 10.37 9.93
N ASN A 64 -10.74 10.46 8.88
CA ASN A 64 -10.95 11.40 7.78
C ASN A 64 -11.62 10.76 6.56
N ASN A 65 -11.86 9.45 6.57
CA ASN A 65 -12.46 8.74 5.45
C ASN A 65 -13.52 7.74 5.91
N SER A 66 -14.63 7.69 5.19
CA SER A 66 -15.67 6.69 5.42
C SER A 66 -15.61 5.62 4.32
N PHE A 67 -14.98 4.48 4.64
CA PHE A 67 -14.93 3.31 3.77
C PHE A 67 -15.70 2.14 4.38
N PRO A 68 -16.31 1.27 3.56
CA PRO A 68 -17.10 0.14 4.07
C PRO A 68 -16.25 -0.95 4.74
N THR A 69 -14.94 -0.98 4.47
CA THR A 69 -14.01 -1.96 5.01
C THR A 69 -13.03 -1.28 5.95
N GLN A 70 -12.93 -1.79 7.19
CA GLN A 70 -11.89 -1.37 8.11
C GLN A 70 -10.55 -2.01 7.72
N ARG A 71 -9.55 -1.17 7.51
CA ARG A 71 -8.17 -1.59 7.19
C ARG A 71 -7.35 -1.70 8.46
N SER A 72 -6.67 -2.82 8.68
CA SER A 72 -5.69 -2.92 9.76
C SER A 72 -4.42 -2.14 9.43
N ILE A 73 -3.64 -1.79 10.45
CA ILE A 73 -2.32 -1.17 10.29
C ILE A 73 -1.46 -1.99 9.31
N ASP A 74 -1.32 -3.31 9.51
CA ASP A 74 -0.54 -4.18 8.63
C ASP A 74 -0.99 -4.13 7.17
N SER A 75 -2.31 -4.04 6.96
CA SER A 75 -2.87 -3.93 5.62
C SER A 75 -2.48 -2.61 4.96
N LEU A 76 -2.57 -1.50 5.70
CA LEU A 76 -2.18 -0.18 5.23
C LEU A 76 -0.66 -0.12 4.94
N GLN A 77 0.18 -0.70 5.80
CA GLN A 77 1.62 -0.78 5.61
C GLN A 77 1.98 -1.52 4.33
N HIS A 78 1.42 -2.73 4.15
CA HIS A 78 1.68 -3.55 2.98
C HIS A 78 1.21 -2.87 1.69
N TRP A 79 0.03 -2.23 1.75
CA TRP A 79 -0.52 -1.54 0.59
C TRP A 79 0.29 -0.30 0.23
N TRP A 80 0.68 0.50 1.23
CA TRP A 80 1.59 1.62 1.02
C TRP A 80 2.93 1.19 0.42
N GLY A 81 3.49 0.07 0.87
CA GLY A 81 4.71 -0.49 0.29
C GLY A 81 4.57 -0.78 -1.21
N SER A 82 3.39 -1.24 -1.64
CA SER A 82 3.10 -1.46 -3.06
C SER A 82 3.02 -0.14 -3.84
N ILE A 83 2.26 0.84 -3.31
CA ILE A 83 2.13 2.18 -3.92
C ILE A 83 3.49 2.86 -4.05
N SER A 84 4.28 2.85 -2.97
CA SER A 84 5.59 3.49 -2.91
C SER A 84 6.57 2.86 -3.90
N ARG A 85 6.59 1.52 -4.01
CA ARG A 85 7.42 0.81 -4.98
C ARG A 85 7.09 1.21 -6.42
N ASP A 86 5.80 1.18 -6.76
CA ASP A 86 5.35 1.48 -8.13
C ASP A 86 5.58 2.96 -8.48
N THR A 87 5.37 3.86 -7.51
CA THR A 87 5.67 5.31 -7.64
C THR A 87 7.16 5.54 -7.87
N SER A 88 8.01 4.89 -7.06
CA SER A 88 9.47 5.01 -7.19
C SER A 88 9.95 4.55 -8.56
N ARG A 89 9.41 3.42 -9.05
CA ARG A 89 9.72 2.90 -10.39
C ARG A 89 9.31 3.88 -11.49
N PHE A 90 8.12 4.48 -11.40
CA PHE A 90 7.67 5.50 -12.34
C PHE A 90 8.59 6.73 -12.34
N CYS A 91 8.96 7.23 -11.17
CA CYS A 91 9.87 8.37 -11.03
C CYS A 91 11.22 8.10 -11.69
N SER A 92 11.78 6.89 -11.54
CA SER A 92 13.04 6.50 -12.20
C SER A 92 12.92 6.55 -13.72
N PHE A 93 11.83 6.05 -14.31
CA PHE A 93 11.61 6.13 -15.75
C PHE A 93 11.42 7.56 -16.23
N LYS A 94 10.66 8.38 -15.48
CA LYS A 94 10.49 9.80 -15.79
C LYS A 94 11.80 10.54 -15.79
N ALA A 95 12.64 10.32 -14.78
CA ALA A 95 13.95 10.94 -14.69
C ALA A 95 14.86 10.56 -15.86
N GLU A 96 14.82 9.31 -16.34
CA GLU A 96 15.57 8.90 -17.54
C GLU A 96 15.09 9.62 -18.80
N GLN A 97 13.77 9.71 -18.99
CA GLN A 97 13.23 10.44 -20.13
C GLN A 97 13.60 11.93 -20.09
N ASP A 98 13.58 12.54 -18.91
CA ASP A 98 13.92 13.95 -18.75
C ASP A 98 15.43 14.18 -19.04
N ARG A 99 16.32 13.28 -18.59
CA ARG A 99 17.75 13.28 -18.97
C ARG A 99 17.97 13.14 -20.47
N HIS A 100 17.28 12.23 -21.13
CA HIS A 100 17.39 12.04 -22.57
C HIS A 100 16.93 13.29 -23.35
N ARG A 101 15.87 13.97 -22.87
CA ARG A 101 15.39 15.23 -23.46
C ARG A 101 16.38 16.38 -23.25
N GLU A 102 17.10 16.40 -22.14
CA GLU A 102 18.15 17.38 -21.87
C GLU A 102 19.42 17.09 -22.69
N SER A 103 19.77 15.83 -22.89
CA SER A 103 20.91 15.39 -23.73
C SER A 103 20.73 15.71 -25.22
N GLY A 104 19.49 15.88 -25.69
CA GLY A 104 19.16 16.30 -27.06
C GLY A 104 19.21 17.80 -27.31
N LYS A 105 19.60 18.62 -26.33
CA LYS A 105 19.91 20.04 -26.51
C LYS A 105 21.40 20.23 -26.81
N THR A 106 21.87 19.70 -27.93
CA THR A 106 23.10 20.19 -28.55
C THR A 106 22.70 21.16 -29.66
N GLU A 107 23.25 22.37 -29.62
CA GLU A 107 23.04 23.46 -30.58
C GLU A 107 23.59 23.17 -32.00
N ASP A 108 23.89 21.90 -32.29
CA ASP A 108 24.73 21.47 -33.42
C ASP A 108 23.93 20.68 -34.48
N ASP A 109 22.65 21.01 -34.62
CA ASP A 109 21.84 20.68 -35.81
C ASP A 109 21.43 21.97 -36.55
N GLN A 110 22.34 22.95 -36.59
CA GLN A 110 22.32 23.96 -37.64
C GLN A 110 22.99 23.34 -38.87
N VAL A 111 22.17 22.70 -39.71
CA VAL A 111 22.56 22.35 -41.07
C VAL A 111 22.96 23.65 -41.79
N THR A 112 24.26 23.88 -41.93
CA THR A 112 24.86 24.78 -42.95
C THR A 112 24.65 24.24 -44.35
#